data_AF-A0A440GUS8-F1
#
_entry.id   AF-A0A440GUS8-F1
#
_cell.length_a   1.000
_cell.length_b   1.000
_cell.length_c   1.000
_cell.angle_alpha   90.00
_cell.angle_beta   90.00
_cell.angle_gamma   90.00
#
_symmetry.space_group_name_H-M   'P 1'
#
loop_
_entity.id
_entity.type
_entity.pdbx_description
1 polymer ?
#
loop_
_entity_poly.entity_id
_entity_poly.type
_entity_poly.pdbx_seq_one_letter_code
_entity_poly.pdbx_strand_id
1 'polypeptide(L)'
;MLCWLAEERKPVDVDLELLVDPETQLVDRVTALATLREDLEQDGKDTHRGRDPILAWRVAADVEDRFRMRDLIGVLTVAFITLSLSHFRPDEPIEPKRQAVRNAIDALEAATEKPTSH
;
A
#
# COMPACT_ATOMS: atom_id res chain seq x y z
N MET A 1 51.93 -12.52 11.39
CA MET A 1 51.20 -13.40 10.46
C MET A 1 49.73 -13.03 10.56
N LEU A 2 49.19 -12.47 9.47
CA LEU A 2 47.81 -12.00 9.33
C LEU A 2 46.82 -13.17 9.47
N CYS A 3 45.61 -12.89 9.97
CA CYS A 3 44.36 -13.12 9.23
C CYS A 3 43.18 -12.46 9.97
N TRP A 4 42.65 -11.40 9.34
CA TRP A 4 41.35 -10.79 9.62
C TRP A 4 40.27 -11.55 8.84
N LEU A 5 39.01 -11.40 9.28
CA LEU A 5 37.74 -11.56 8.53
C LEU A 5 37.16 -12.98 8.42
N ALA A 6 36.51 -13.42 9.49
CA ALA A 6 35.22 -14.11 9.33
C ALA A 6 34.11 -13.06 9.35
N GLU A 7 34.06 -12.23 8.31
CA GLU A 7 32.81 -11.59 7.84
C GLU A 7 31.91 -12.69 7.25
N GLU A 8 31.56 -13.69 8.06
CA GLU A 8 30.68 -14.76 7.61
C GLU A 8 29.26 -14.43 8.02
N ARG A 9 28.62 -13.70 7.09
CA ARG A 9 27.18 -13.68 6.83
C ARG A 9 26.31 -13.43 8.05
N LYS A 10 26.01 -12.16 8.31
CA LYS A 10 24.68 -11.84 8.85
C LYS A 10 23.67 -12.59 7.98
N PRO A 11 22.73 -13.36 8.55
CA PRO A 11 21.60 -13.82 7.77
C PRO A 11 21.03 -12.61 7.04
N VAL A 12 20.70 -12.76 5.76
CA VAL A 12 19.75 -11.84 5.14
C VAL A 12 18.61 -11.75 6.15
N ASP A 13 18.31 -10.57 6.69
CA ASP A 13 17.16 -10.38 7.57
C ASP A 13 15.96 -10.87 6.78
N VAL A 14 15.55 -12.11 7.05
CA VAL A 14 14.27 -12.62 6.62
C VAL A 14 13.34 -12.09 7.68
N ASP A 15 12.82 -10.88 7.45
CA ASP A 15 11.79 -10.29 8.29
C ASP A 15 10.56 -11.19 8.21
N LEU A 16 10.49 -12.14 9.15
CA LEU A 16 9.32 -12.96 9.36
C LEU A 16 8.31 -12.11 10.13
N GLU A 17 7.38 -11.51 9.41
CA GLU A 17 6.25 -10.81 10.01
C GLU A 17 5.11 -11.78 10.34
N LEU A 18 4.53 -11.60 11.53
CA LEU A 18 3.32 -12.32 11.92
C LEU A 18 2.13 -11.85 11.07
N LEU A 19 1.39 -12.80 10.49
CA LEU A 19 0.15 -12.49 9.80
C LEU A 19 -0.94 -12.17 10.85
N VAL A 20 -1.45 -10.94 10.83
CA VAL A 20 -2.55 -10.45 11.67
C VAL A 20 -3.91 -10.51 10.94
N ASP A 21 -3.88 -10.48 9.61
CA ASP A 21 -5.02 -10.63 8.71
C ASP A 21 -4.57 -11.42 7.47
N PRO A 22 -4.48 -12.77 7.56
CA PRO A 22 -3.95 -13.59 6.48
C PRO A 22 -4.73 -13.45 5.18
N GLU A 23 -6.05 -13.22 5.25
CA GLU A 23 -6.89 -13.09 4.07
C GLU A 23 -6.50 -11.87 3.26
N THR A 24 -6.23 -10.73 3.92
CA THR A 24 -5.76 -9.50 3.26
C THR A 24 -4.26 -9.53 2.97
N GLN A 25 -3.44 -10.12 3.84
CA GLN A 25 -1.98 -10.10 3.71
C GLN A 25 -1.43 -11.08 2.65
N LEU A 26 -2.20 -12.10 2.26
CA LEU A 26 -1.75 -13.12 1.31
C LEU A 26 -2.34 -12.96 -0.09
N VAL A 27 -3.18 -11.95 -0.35
CA VAL A 27 -3.70 -11.73 -1.70
C VAL A 27 -2.59 -11.40 -2.69
N ASP A 28 -2.82 -11.74 -3.95
CA ASP A 28 -1.98 -11.31 -5.07
C ASP A 28 -2.19 -9.81 -5.38
N ARG A 29 -1.25 -9.24 -6.14
CA ARG A 29 -1.28 -7.81 -6.51
C ARG A 29 -2.56 -7.39 -7.23
N VAL A 30 -3.08 -8.21 -8.14
CA VAL A 30 -4.27 -7.87 -8.94
C VAL A 30 -5.50 -7.83 -8.05
N THR A 31 -5.65 -8.84 -7.19
CA THR A 31 -6.71 -8.89 -6.19
C THR A 31 -6.60 -7.72 -5.22
N ALA A 32 -5.38 -7.40 -4.72
CA ALA A 32 -5.18 -6.27 -3.82
C ALA A 32 -5.63 -4.93 -4.42
N LEU A 33 -5.25 -4.69 -5.68
CA LEU A 33 -5.61 -3.47 -6.40
C LEU A 33 -7.13 -3.39 -6.67
N ALA A 34 -7.75 -4.52 -7.04
CA ALA A 34 -9.19 -4.59 -7.22
C ALA A 34 -9.93 -4.28 -5.91
N THR A 35 -9.48 -4.83 -4.78
CA THR A 35 -10.06 -4.55 -3.47
C THR A 35 -9.92 -3.08 -3.07
N LEU A 36 -8.77 -2.44 -3.33
CA LEU A 36 -8.62 -0.99 -3.09
C LEU A 36 -9.61 -0.15 -3.91
N ARG A 37 -9.88 -0.54 -5.16
CA ARG A 37 -10.87 0.14 -6.00
C ARG A 37 -12.29 -0.08 -5.49
N GLU A 38 -12.62 -1.30 -5.08
CA GLU A 38 -13.92 -1.60 -4.45
C GLU A 38 -14.14 -0.78 -3.17
N ASP A 39 -13.11 -0.66 -2.34
CA ASP A 39 -13.13 0.13 -1.12
C ASP A 39 -13.38 1.62 -1.37
N LEU A 40 -12.81 2.16 -2.44
CA LEU A 40 -13.10 3.52 -2.91
C LEU A 40 -14.57 3.68 -3.31
N GLU A 41 -15.14 2.74 -4.07
CA GLU A 41 -16.56 2.79 -4.48
C GLU A 41 -17.52 2.70 -3.28
N GLN A 42 -17.06 2.14 -2.16
CA GLN A 42 -17.76 2.13 -0.88
C GLN A 42 -17.46 3.35 -0.01
N ASP A 43 -16.88 4.41 -0.58
CA ASP A 43 -16.46 5.63 0.10
C ASP A 43 -15.53 5.39 1.30
N GLY A 44 -14.75 4.32 1.27
CA GLY A 44 -13.87 3.96 2.37
C GLY A 44 -14.60 3.68 3.69
N LYS A 45 -15.91 3.38 3.66
CA LYS A 45 -16.75 3.21 4.86
C LYS A 45 -16.25 2.12 5.81
N ASP A 46 -15.58 1.09 5.26
CA ASP A 46 -14.97 -0.01 6.04
C ASP A 46 -13.42 0.02 6.06
N THR A 47 -12.79 0.98 5.38
CA THR A 47 -11.32 1.09 5.30
C THR A 47 -10.66 1.55 6.60
N HIS A 48 -11.42 2.13 7.54
CA HIS A 48 -10.95 2.47 8.88
C HIS A 48 -10.45 1.26 9.70
N ARG A 49 -10.62 0.03 9.20
CA ARG A 49 -10.02 -1.18 9.79
C ARG A 49 -8.53 -1.34 9.48
N GLY A 50 -7.92 -0.43 8.72
CA GLY A 50 -6.48 -0.44 8.44
C GLY A 50 -6.05 -1.53 7.46
N ARG A 51 -6.98 -2.02 6.62
CA ARG A 51 -6.65 -2.98 5.56
C ARG A 51 -6.03 -2.33 4.33
N ASP A 52 -6.31 -1.04 4.10
CA ASP A 52 -5.80 -0.26 2.97
C ASP A 52 -4.26 -0.20 2.92
N PRO A 53 -3.50 0.05 4.00
CA PRO A 53 -2.03 -0.03 3.94
C PRO A 53 -1.57 -1.45 3.62
N ILE A 54 -2.21 -2.49 4.17
CA ILE A 54 -1.84 -3.89 3.90
C ILE A 54 -1.99 -4.19 2.41
N LEU A 55 -3.14 -3.86 1.83
CA LEU A 55 -3.39 -4.03 0.39
C LEU A 55 -2.38 -3.22 -0.45
N ALA A 56 -2.08 -1.98 -0.05
CA ALA A 56 -1.10 -1.16 -0.74
C ALA A 56 0.32 -1.74 -0.70
N TRP A 57 0.72 -2.34 0.42
CA TRP A 57 1.96 -3.12 0.53
C TRP A 57 1.99 -4.31 -0.44
N ARG A 58 0.86 -4.99 -0.64
CA ARG A 58 0.74 -6.08 -1.62
C ARG A 58 0.85 -5.59 -3.05
N VAL A 59 0.26 -4.45 -3.37
CA VAL A 59 0.37 -3.85 -4.71
C VAL A 59 1.81 -3.43 -5.00
N ALA A 60 2.48 -2.84 -4.00
CA ALA A 60 3.82 -2.28 -4.14
C ALA A 60 4.98 -3.28 -4.00
N ALA A 61 4.70 -4.58 -3.88
CA ALA A 61 5.71 -5.60 -3.56
C ALA A 61 6.91 -5.63 -4.53
N ASP A 62 6.68 -5.25 -5.79
CA ASP A 62 7.71 -5.21 -6.84
C ASP A 62 8.37 -3.83 -7.02
N VAL A 63 8.06 -2.83 -6.19
CA VAL A 63 8.69 -1.51 -6.25
C VAL A 63 10.09 -1.55 -5.60
N GLU A 64 11.13 -1.44 -6.41
CA GLU A 64 12.52 -1.53 -5.94
C GLU A 64 12.92 -0.38 -4.99
N ASP A 65 12.48 0.84 -5.30
CA ASP A 65 12.74 2.00 -4.46
C ASP A 65 11.84 1.98 -3.21
N ARG A 66 12.41 1.51 -2.10
CA ARG A 66 11.69 1.38 -0.83
C ARG A 66 11.23 2.71 -0.24
N PHE A 67 11.91 3.83 -0.54
CA PHE A 67 11.48 5.14 -0.05
C PHE A 67 10.25 5.61 -0.83
N ARG A 68 10.32 5.54 -2.16
CA ARG A 68 9.17 5.83 -3.02
C ARG A 68 7.96 4.94 -2.71
N MET A 69 8.19 3.65 -2.48
CA MET A 69 7.15 2.71 -2.06
C MET A 69 6.45 3.18 -0.77
N ARG A 70 7.23 3.53 0.26
CA ARG A 70 6.67 3.99 1.55
C ARG A 70 5.89 5.30 1.39
N ASP A 71 6.38 6.22 0.57
CA ASP A 71 5.68 7.49 0.31
C ASP A 71 4.34 7.26 -0.39
N LEU A 72 4.30 6.37 -1.40
CA LEU A 72 3.06 6.01 -2.10
C LEU A 72 2.03 5.39 -1.15
N ILE A 73 2.46 4.45 -0.30
CA ILE A 73 1.60 3.82 0.70
C ILE A 73 1.10 4.86 1.70
N GLY A 74 1.98 5.76 2.19
CA GLY A 74 1.60 6.82 3.12
C GLY A 74 0.56 7.78 2.54
N VAL A 75 0.73 8.20 1.29
CA VAL A 75 -0.24 9.06 0.58
C VAL A 75 -1.60 8.37 0.46
N LEU A 76 -1.61 7.09 0.05
CA LEU A 76 -2.85 6.31 -0.08
C LEU A 76 -3.56 6.16 1.26
N THR A 77 -2.84 5.82 2.33
CA THR A 77 -3.41 5.69 3.67
C THR A 77 -4.02 6.99 4.16
N VAL A 78 -3.34 8.13 3.98
CA VAL A 78 -3.90 9.44 4.36
C VAL A 78 -5.15 9.78 3.55
N ALA A 79 -5.16 9.47 2.25
CA ALA A 79 -6.32 9.70 1.40
C ALA A 79 -7.53 8.86 1.85
N PHE A 80 -7.35 7.57 2.14
CA PHE A 80 -8.41 6.70 2.63
C PHE A 80 -8.92 7.14 4.01
N ILE A 81 -8.03 7.45 4.95
CA ILE A 81 -8.42 8.00 6.26
C ILE A 81 -9.27 9.26 6.08
N THR A 82 -8.83 10.18 5.23
CA THR A 82 -9.55 11.44 4.99
C THR A 82 -10.93 11.18 4.39
N LEU A 83 -11.04 10.26 3.44
CA LEU A 83 -12.32 9.86 2.84
C LEU A 83 -13.25 9.22 3.89
N SER A 84 -12.76 8.26 4.67
CA SER A 84 -13.56 7.64 5.74
C SER A 84 -14.05 8.66 6.77
N LEU A 85 -13.18 9.60 7.17
CA LEU A 85 -13.54 10.60 8.18
C LEU A 85 -14.60 11.59 7.69
N SER A 86 -14.74 11.78 6.38
CA SER A 86 -15.75 12.69 5.83
C SER A 86 -17.19 12.24 6.12
N HIS A 87 -17.42 10.95 6.38
CA HIS A 87 -18.73 10.44 6.79
C HIS A 87 -19.18 10.96 8.16
N PHE A 88 -18.27 11.49 8.99
CA PHE A 88 -18.63 12.13 10.26
C PHE A 88 -19.11 13.59 10.09
N ARG A 89 -18.95 14.19 8.90
CA ARG A 89 -19.33 15.57 8.59
C ARG A 89 -20.15 15.63 7.30
N PRO A 90 -21.49 15.50 7.37
CA PRO A 90 -22.34 15.39 6.19
C PRO A 90 -22.38 16.66 5.32
N ASP A 91 -21.93 17.79 5.86
CA ASP A 91 -21.79 19.07 5.17
C ASP A 91 -20.48 19.18 4.36
N GLU A 92 -19.51 18.30 4.61
CA GLU A 92 -18.22 18.34 3.95
C GLU A 92 -18.29 17.69 2.55
N PRO A 93 -17.75 18.34 1.49
CA PRO A 93 -17.76 17.76 0.16
C PRO A 93 -16.91 16.48 0.09
N ILE A 94 -17.52 15.36 -0.29
CA ILE A 94 -16.86 14.04 -0.36
C ILE A 94 -16.08 13.83 -1.67
N GLU A 95 -16.54 14.41 -2.78
CA GLU A 95 -15.99 14.13 -4.11
C GLU A 95 -14.49 14.47 -4.27
N PRO A 96 -13.97 15.58 -3.72
CA PRO A 96 -12.53 15.85 -3.77
C PRO A 96 -11.69 14.77 -3.07
N LYS A 97 -12.24 14.12 -2.04
CA LYS A 97 -11.54 13.07 -1.27
C LYS A 97 -11.55 11.74 -2.01
N ARG A 98 -12.67 11.40 -2.66
CA ARG A 98 -12.73 10.25 -3.59
C ARG A 98 -11.70 10.40 -4.70
N GLN A 99 -11.61 11.60 -5.29
CA GLN A 99 -10.62 11.85 -6.33
C GLN A 99 -9.19 11.75 -5.81
N ALA A 100 -8.91 12.20 -4.58
CA ALA A 100 -7.60 12.03 -3.96
C ALA A 100 -7.22 10.55 -3.78
N VAL A 101 -8.16 9.71 -3.33
CA VAL A 101 -7.95 8.25 -3.22
C VAL A 101 -7.72 7.64 -4.60
N ARG A 102 -8.55 7.99 -5.60
CA ARG A 102 -8.39 7.52 -6.99
C ARG A 102 -6.99 7.84 -7.53
N ASN A 103 -6.55 9.10 -7.39
CA ASN A 103 -5.22 9.52 -7.81
C ASN A 103 -4.09 8.75 -7.10
N ALA A 104 -4.27 8.45 -5.81
CA ALA A 104 -3.28 7.68 -5.05
C ALA A 104 -3.21 6.21 -5.51
N ILE A 105 -4.35 5.58 -5.79
CA ILE A 105 -4.44 4.23 -6.37
C ILE A 105 -3.76 4.22 -7.75
N ASP A 106 -4.07 5.18 -8.62
CA ASP A 106 -3.50 5.26 -9.96
C ASP A 106 -1.97 5.46 -9.91
N ALA A 107 -1.48 6.29 -8.99
CA ALA A 107 -0.04 6.50 -8.80
C ALA A 107 0.67 5.24 -8.29
N LEU A 108 0.01 4.48 -7.40
CA LEU A 108 0.52 3.21 -6.88
C LEU A 108 0.56 2.14 -7.98
N GLU A 109 -0.50 2.02 -8.78
CA GLU A 109 -0.55 1.11 -9.92
C GLU A 109 0.56 1.46 -10.94
N ALA A 110 0.67 2.73 -11.34
CA ALA A 110 1.67 3.18 -12.30
C ALA A 110 3.12 2.94 -11.82
N ALA A 111 3.38 3.04 -10.51
CA ALA A 111 4.70 2.77 -9.95
C ALA A 111 5.11 1.28 -10.01
N THR A 112 4.15 0.39 -10.24
CA THR A 112 4.35 -1.07 -10.28
C THR A 112 4.27 -1.64 -11.70
N GLU A 113 3.91 -0.82 -12.69
CA GLU A 113 4.03 -1.19 -14.09
C GLU A 113 5.51 -1.23 -14.49
N LYS A 114 5.94 -2.38 -15.02
CA LYS A 114 7.29 -2.47 -15.60
C LYS A 114 7.31 -1.59 -16.86
N PRO A 115 8.42 -0.87 -17.14
CA PRO A 115 8.57 -0.20 -18.41
C PRO A 115 8.40 -1.23 -19.52
N THR A 116 7.41 -1.03 -20.40
CA THR A 116 7.32 -1.79 -21.64
C THR A 116 8.53 -1.39 -22.48
N SER A 117 9.53 -2.27 -22.56
CA SER A 117 10.64 -2.12 -23.52
C SER A 117 10.03 -2.06 -24.91
N HIS A 118 10.12 -0.90 -25.54
CA HIS A 118 9.61 -0.63 -26.87
C HIS A 118 10.73 -0.65 -27.90
#